data_AF-A0AAV5MXZ0-F1
#
_entry.id   AF-A0AAV5MXZ0-F1
#
_cell.length_a   1.000
_cell.length_b   1.000
_cell.length_c   1.000
_cell.angle_alpha   90.00
_cell.angle_beta   90.00
_cell.angle_gamma   90.00
#
_symmetry.space_group_name_H-M   'P 1'
#
loop_
_entity.id
_entity.type
_entity.pdbx_description
1 polymer ?
#
loop_
_entity_poly.entity_id
_entity_poly.type
_entity_poly.pdbx_seq_one_letter_code
_entity_poly.pdbx_strand_id
1 'polypeptide(L)' 'MGLNEREFVNFSEDYELDYHLRKAEKQKSEVNRMTLRIMGNELKKRLDAQRVTHEQLHGYIVEQPYRLS' A
#
# COMPACT_ATOMS: atom_id res chain seq x y z
N MET A 1 17.69 -12.89 13.96
CA MET A 1 16.86 -12.80 12.75
C MET A 1 16.46 -11.35 12.59
N GLY A 2 17.11 -10.63 11.66
CA GLY A 2 16.82 -9.22 11.42
C GLY A 2 15.51 -9.13 10.63
N LEU A 3 14.50 -8.50 11.21
CA LEU A 3 13.28 -8.13 10.49
C LEU A 3 13.73 -7.27 9.30
N ASN A 4 13.60 -7.82 8.09
CA ASN A 4 14.06 -7.14 6.89
C ASN A 4 13.14 -5.93 6.70
N GLU A 5 13.70 -4.73 6.81
CA GLU A 5 12.97 -3.49 6.55
C GLU A 5 12.32 -3.46 5.15
N ARG A 6 12.78 -4.35 4.26
CA ARG A 6 12.24 -4.68 2.94
C ARG A 6 10.83 -5.29 2.94
N GLU A 7 10.26 -5.63 4.10
CA GLU A 7 8.90 -6.17 4.18
C GLU A 7 7.83 -5.07 4.33
N PHE A 8 8.25 -3.85 4.65
CA PHE A 8 7.35 -2.72 4.91
C PHE A 8 7.23 -1.82 3.68
N VAL A 9 6.02 -1.32 3.47
CA VAL A 9 5.74 -0.37 2.40
C VAL A 9 6.21 1.03 2.79
N ASN A 10 7.08 1.58 1.96
CA ASN A 10 7.51 2.95 1.90
C ASN A 10 6.55 3.81 1.06
N PHE A 11 5.57 4.39 1.75
CA PHE A 11 4.59 5.30 1.14
C PHE A 11 5.19 6.63 0.66
N SER A 12 6.43 6.95 1.05
CA SER A 12 7.13 8.16 0.60
C SER A 12 7.73 8.00 -0.80
N GLU A 13 7.93 6.76 -1.27
CA GLU A 13 8.49 6.47 -2.59
C GLU A 13 7.38 6.19 -3.62
N ASP A 14 7.26 7.06 -4.63
CA ASP A 14 6.26 6.89 -5.69
C ASP A 14 6.50 5.61 -6.52
N TYR A 15 7.76 5.21 -6.70
CA TYR A 15 8.11 3.95 -7.38
C TYR A 15 7.53 2.74 -6.66
N GLU A 16 7.51 2.76 -5.33
CA GLU A 16 6.97 1.65 -4.54
C GLU A 16 5.44 1.59 -4.61
N LEU A 17 4.78 2.76 -4.58
CA LEU A 17 3.35 2.84 -4.85
C LEU A 17 3.01 2.31 -6.24
N ASP A 18 3.80 2.66 -7.26
CA ASP A 18 3.62 2.14 -8.61
C ASP A 18 3.80 0.63 -8.71
N TYR A 19 4.72 0.07 -7.92
CA TYR A 19 4.89 -1.38 -7.83
C TYR A 19 3.62 -2.04 -7.26
N HIS A 20 3.05 -1.47 -6.20
CA HIS A 20 1.80 -1.96 -5.62
C HIS A 20 0.60 -1.83 -6.57
N LEU A 21 0.48 -0.70 -7.26
CA LEU A 21 -0.58 -0.49 -8.26
C LEU A 21 -0.47 -1.50 -9.39
N ARG A 22 0.75 -1.70 -9.92
CA ARG A 22 0.99 -2.69 -10.96
C ARG A 22 0.66 -4.11 -10.49
N LYS A 23 1.02 -4.46 -9.25
CA LYS A 23 0.74 -5.78 -8.67
C LYS A 23 -0.77 -6.00 -8.43
N ALA A 24 -1.51 -4.93 -8.18
CA ALA A 24 -2.97 -4.94 -8.08
C ALA A 24 -3.69 -4.78 -9.44
N GLU A 25 -2.94 -4.79 -10.55
CA GLU A 25 -3.46 -4.58 -11.91
C GLU A 25 -4.20 -3.24 -12.07
N LYS A 26 -3.77 -2.22 -11.32
CA LYS A 26 -4.32 -0.85 -11.34
C LYS A 26 -3.44 0.12 -12.10
N GLN A 27 -4.04 1.22 -12.57
CA GLN A 27 -3.30 2.26 -13.28
C GLN A 27 -2.36 3.01 -12.34
N LYS A 28 -1.17 3.38 -12.84
CA LYS A 28 -0.17 4.19 -12.14
C LYS A 28 -0.52 5.68 -12.21
N SER A 29 -1.68 6.02 -11.67
CA SER A 29 -2.22 7.38 -11.69
C SER A 29 -1.95 8.07 -10.35
N GLU A 30 -1.78 9.38 -10.36
CA GLU A 30 -1.56 10.17 -9.12
C GLU A 30 -2.70 9.96 -8.12
N VAL A 31 -3.95 9.89 -8.61
CA VAL A 31 -5.13 9.58 -7.80
C VAL A 31 -4.98 8.23 -7.09
N ASN A 32 -4.57 7.18 -7.82
CA ASN A 32 -4.39 5.84 -7.26
C ASN A 32 -3.24 5.78 -6.25
N ARG A 33 -2.14 6.51 -6.48
CA ARG A 33 -1.04 6.65 -5.51
C ARG A 33 -1.50 7.37 -4.25
N MET A 34 -2.29 8.44 -4.38
CA MET A 34 -2.84 9.16 -3.24
C MET A 34 -3.82 8.29 -2.46
N THR A 35 -4.70 7.55 -3.15
CA THR A 35 -5.59 6.57 -2.54
C THR A 35 -4.80 5.49 -1.80
N LEU A 36 -3.71 4.95 -2.36
CA LEU A 36 -2.86 3.97 -1.65
C LEU A 36 -2.26 4.54 -0.36
N ARG A 37 -1.81 5.80 -0.36
CA ARG A 37 -1.29 6.46 0.84
C ARG A 37 -2.38 6.59 1.91
N ILE A 38 -3.58 6.97 1.51
CA ILE A 38 -4.75 7.07 2.40
C ILE A 38 -5.09 5.70 2.97
N MET A 39 -5.21 4.70 2.10
CA MET A 39 -5.49 3.31 2.48
C MET A 39 -4.44 2.74 3.43
N GLY A 40 -3.17 3.00 3.15
CA GLY A 40 -2.07 2.61 4.03
C GLY A 40 -2.16 3.27 5.40
N ASN A 41 -2.52 4.55 5.48
CA ASN A 41 -2.69 5.26 6.75
C ASN A 41 -3.92 4.78 7.54
N GLU A 42 -5.04 4.50 6.85
CA GLU A 42 -6.21 3.85 7.45
C GLU A 42 -5.84 2.47 8.03
N LEU A 43 -5.09 1.66 7.27
CA LEU A 43 -4.67 0.33 7.69
C LEU A 43 -3.71 0.38 8.90
N LYS A 44 -2.77 1.34 8.92
CA LYS A 44 -1.91 1.62 10.08
C LYS A 44 -2.74 1.86 11.34
N LYS A 45 -3.75 2.74 11.25
CA LYS A 45 -4.64 3.05 12.38
C LYS A 45 -5.48 1.84 12.79
N ARG A 46 -5.96 1.05 11.82
CA ARG A 46 -6.77 -0.14 12.09
C ARG A 46 -5.98 -1.25 12.80
N LEU A 47 -4.71 -1.41 12.44
CA LEU A 47 -3.81 -2.41 13.01
C LEU A 47 -3.06 -1.90 14.25
N ASP A 48 -3.25 -0.64 14.62
CA ASP A 48 -2.45 0.07 15.63
C ASP A 48 -0.93 -0.07 15.40
N ALA A 49 -0.53 -0.04 14.12
CA ALA A 49 0.83 -0.32 13.67
C ALA A 49 1.47 0.92 13.02
N GLN A 50 2.76 1.15 13.29
CA GLN A 50 3.50 2.27 12.68
C GLN A 50 3.86 2.03 11.21
N ARG A 51 4.04 0.76 10.83
CA ARG A 51 4.42 0.31 9.49
C ARG A 51 3.46 -0.78 9.03
N VAL A 52 3.20 -0.80 7.71
CA VAL A 52 2.33 -1.79 7.06
C VAL A 52 3.20 -2.61 6.13
N THR A 53 3.00 -3.92 6.11
CA THR A 53 3.75 -4.80 5.20
C THR A 53 3.15 -4.81 3.80
N HIS A 54 3.95 -5.20 2.80
CA HIS A 54 3.46 -5.34 1.43
C HIS A 54 2.25 -6.29 1.34
N GLU A 55 2.24 -7.36 2.14
CA GLU A 55 1.15 -8.33 2.20
C GLU A 55 -0.13 -7.74 2.78
N GLN A 56 -0.02 -7.01 3.90
CA GLN A 56 -1.16 -6.33 4.52
C GLN A 56 -1.77 -5.28 3.60
N LEU A 57 -0.93 -4.46 2.95
CA LEU A 57 -1.41 -3.47 2.00
C LEU A 57 -2.08 -4.15 0.79
N HIS A 58 -1.48 -5.21 0.26
CA HIS A 58 -2.05 -5.94 -0.87
C HIS A 58 -3.40 -6.57 -0.54
N GLY A 59 -3.51 -7.22 0.63
CA GLY A 59 -4.80 -7.74 1.11
C GLY A 59 -5.85 -6.64 1.19
N TYR A 60 -5.51 -5.48 1.75
CA TYR A 60 -6.43 -4.36 1.87
C TYR A 60 -6.84 -3.75 0.50
N ILE A 61 -5.93 -3.74 -0.48
CA ILE A 61 -6.25 -3.36 -1.86
C ILE A 61 -7.24 -4.34 -2.48
N VAL A 62 -7.04 -5.64 -2.28
CA VAL A 62 -7.92 -6.71 -2.80
C VAL A 62 -9.29 -6.69 -2.13
N GLU A 63 -9.39 -6.28 -0.86
CA GLU A 63 -10.67 -6.07 -0.17
C GLU A 63 -11.42 -4.83 -0.70
N GLN A 64 -10.70 -3.81 -1.18
CA GLN A 64 -11.28 -2.54 -1.64
C GLN A 64 -10.87 -2.18 -3.08
N PRO A 65 -11.08 -3.07 -4.06
CA PRO A 65 -10.60 -2.88 -5.42
C PRO A 65 -11.32 -1.75 -6.15
N TYR A 66 -12.46 -1.30 -5.62
CA TYR A 66 -13.28 -0.19 -6.13
C TYR A 66 -12.70 1.20 -5.84
N ARG A 67 -11.75 1.33 -4.89
CA ARG A 67 -11.14 2.63 -4.57
C ARG A 67 -10.03 3.02 -5.54
N LEU A 68 -9.49 2.03 -6.26
CA LEU A 68 -8.46 2.22 -7.28
C LEU A 68 -9.08 1.98 -8.67
N SER A 69 -8.94 2.96 -9.55
CA SER A 69 -9.47 2.91 -10.91
C SER A 69 -8.49 2.29 -11.91
#